data_AF-A0A0F9UEZ2-F1
#
_entry.id   AF-A0A0F9UEZ2-F1
#
_cell.length_a   1.000
_cell.length_b   1.000
_cell.length_c   1.000
_cell.angle_alpha   90.00
_cell.angle_beta   90.00
_cell.angle_gamma   90.00
#
_symmetry.space_group_name_H-M   'P 1'
#
loop_
_entity.id
_entity.type
_entity.pdbx_description
1 polymer ?
#
loop_
_entity_poly.entity_id
_entity_poly.type
_entity_poly.pdbx_seq_one_letter_code
_entity_poly.pdbx_strand_id
1 'polypeptide(L)'
;MSNIISGSPQIFDLNPYDETNVQQHKLGAIAVAPNGDAYRYTRIISTGTDLIAGNLQVSLAAEANHQNRVIAANVAAGVSTIEVTVGGTQVDANEYDEGSLVWNDNSPEGEFYTVTSHDASAAGSEDITVNFSPALRTAATTASQVELVRNPWNNPAISQLITERAAGVAVQDWDVSVANFGWLKTRGLASVLMDSTGSTIGFIATISNATNGAVGVIATIAQEVTVGQFLGTPINGEFNT
;
A
#
# COMPACT_ATOMS: atom_id res chain seq x y z
N MET A 1 -8.04 -12.95 37.43
CA MET A 1 -8.21 -11.93 36.38
C MET A 1 -7.03 -12.08 35.44
N SER A 2 -7.25 -12.58 34.22
CA SER A 2 -6.19 -12.70 33.22
C SER A 2 -5.99 -11.32 32.60
N ASN A 3 -4.85 -10.67 32.87
CA ASN A 3 -4.46 -9.48 32.13
C ASN A 3 -4.07 -9.93 30.72
N ILE A 4 -5.01 -9.84 29.78
CA ILE A 4 -4.71 -9.91 28.36
C ILE A 4 -3.96 -8.60 28.04
N ILE A 5 -2.64 -8.66 27.92
CA ILE A 5 -1.89 -7.59 27.25
C ILE A 5 -2.24 -7.71 25.77
N SER A 6 -3.25 -6.97 25.33
CA SER A 6 -3.62 -6.88 23.92
C SER A 6 -2.64 -5.94 23.21
N GLY A 7 -1.46 -6.44 22.90
CA GLY A 7 -0.61 -5.86 21.86
C GLY A 7 -0.93 -6.49 20.51
N SER A 8 -0.74 -5.76 19.41
CA SER A 8 -0.69 -6.39 18.09
C SER A 8 0.32 -7.55 18.12
N PRO A 9 0.04 -8.70 17.49
CA PRO A 9 0.99 -9.81 17.44
C PRO A 9 2.32 -9.28 16.90
N GLN A 10 3.35 -9.28 17.74
CA GLN A 10 4.71 -9.00 17.31
C GLN A 10 5.27 -10.30 16.75
N ILE A 11 5.70 -10.27 15.49
CA ILE A 11 6.47 -11.38 14.92
C ILE A 11 7.85 -11.32 15.58
N PHE A 12 8.12 -12.30 16.44
CA PHE A 12 9.42 -12.47 17.09
C PHE A 12 10.40 -13.16 16.13
N ASP A 13 11.69 -12.79 16.19
CA ASP A 13 12.78 -13.33 15.36
C ASP A 13 12.63 -13.14 13.84
N LEU A 14 12.00 -12.05 13.41
CA LEU A 14 11.99 -11.67 12.00
C LEU A 14 13.34 -11.09 11.56
N ASN A 15 13.89 -11.60 10.45
CA ASN A 15 14.93 -10.92 9.70
C ASN A 15 14.29 -9.98 8.64
N PRO A 16 14.41 -8.64 8.77
CA PRO A 16 13.82 -7.70 7.81
C PRO A 16 14.49 -7.73 6.43
N TYR A 17 15.61 -8.44 6.31
CA TYR A 17 16.37 -8.65 5.08
C TYR A 17 16.01 -9.96 4.35
N ASP A 18 15.10 -10.77 4.91
CA ASP A 18 14.68 -11.99 4.22
C ASP A 18 13.63 -11.69 3.14
N GLU A 19 13.82 -12.32 1.99
CA GLU A 19 12.88 -12.34 0.87
C GLU A 19 12.39 -13.76 0.61
N THR A 20 11.12 -13.86 0.23
CA THR A 20 10.47 -15.14 -0.04
C THR A 20 9.61 -15.04 -1.28
N ASN A 21 9.57 -16.09 -2.09
CA ASN A 21 8.70 -16.17 -3.27
C ASN A 21 7.30 -16.72 -2.94
N VAL A 22 7.01 -16.95 -1.66
CA VAL A 22 5.71 -17.39 -1.14
C VAL A 22 5.31 -16.49 0.00
N GLN A 23 4.07 -16.03 -0.02
CA GLN A 23 3.52 -15.16 1.01
C GLN A 23 3.50 -15.86 2.38
N GLN A 24 4.21 -15.30 3.36
CA GLN A 24 4.29 -15.81 4.74
C GLN A 24 3.33 -15.10 5.69
N HIS A 25 2.98 -13.84 5.39
CA HIS A 25 2.13 -13.00 6.23
C HIS A 25 1.13 -12.20 5.37
N LYS A 26 0.09 -11.68 6.02
CA LYS A 26 -0.84 -10.74 5.38
C LYS A 26 -0.11 -9.45 4.99
N LEU A 27 -0.48 -8.87 3.85
CA LEU A 27 0.06 -7.60 3.39
C LEU A 27 -0.25 -6.49 4.39
N GLY A 28 0.77 -5.72 4.73
CA GLY A 28 0.70 -4.71 5.78
C GLY A 28 0.77 -5.25 7.21
N ALA A 29 1.02 -6.55 7.44
CA ALA A 29 1.33 -7.05 8.79
C ALA A 29 2.51 -6.27 9.39
N ILE A 30 2.46 -6.00 10.71
CA ILE A 30 3.51 -5.24 11.41
C ILE A 30 4.47 -6.20 12.10
N ALA A 31 5.75 -6.03 11.86
CA ALA A 31 6.81 -6.60 12.69
C ALA A 31 7.56 -5.50 13.43
N VAL A 32 8.01 -5.78 14.65
CA VAL A 32 8.78 -4.85 15.47
C VAL A 32 10.09 -5.52 15.85
N ALA A 33 11.21 -4.93 15.45
CA ALA A 33 12.53 -5.45 15.77
C ALA A 33 12.93 -5.15 17.23
N PRO A 34 13.91 -5.88 17.80
CA PRO A 34 14.34 -5.67 19.20
C PRO A 34 14.83 -4.26 19.53
N ASN A 35 15.28 -3.51 18.52
CA ASN A 35 15.70 -2.11 18.65
C ASN A 35 14.53 -1.10 18.61
N GLY A 36 13.30 -1.57 18.44
CA GLY A 36 12.08 -0.74 18.37
C GLY A 36 11.67 -0.28 16.97
N ASP A 37 12.43 -0.64 15.93
CA ASP A 37 12.06 -0.35 14.54
C ASP A 37 10.82 -1.14 14.14
N ALA A 38 9.96 -0.55 13.30
CA ALA A 38 8.76 -1.22 12.80
C ALA A 38 8.79 -1.39 11.28
N TYR A 39 8.31 -2.54 10.84
CA TYR A 39 8.29 -2.98 9.46
C TYR A 39 6.88 -3.39 9.05
N ARG A 40 6.55 -3.21 7.77
CA ARG A 40 5.30 -3.65 7.16
C ARG A 40 5.59 -4.70 6.09
N TYR A 41 4.87 -5.82 6.14
CA TYR A 41 5.01 -6.87 5.14
C TYR A 41 4.46 -6.39 3.80
N THR A 42 5.20 -6.65 2.73
CA THR A 42 4.86 -6.19 1.38
C THR A 42 5.06 -7.29 0.37
N ARG A 43 4.28 -7.24 -0.70
CA ARG A 43 4.52 -7.98 -1.93
C ARG A 43 5.13 -7.04 -2.93
N ILE A 44 6.07 -7.54 -3.71
CA ILE A 44 6.71 -6.75 -4.76
C ILE A 44 6.81 -7.55 -6.05
N ILE A 45 6.45 -6.91 -7.15
CA ILE A 45 6.43 -7.45 -8.51
C ILE A 45 7.14 -6.42 -9.39
N SER A 46 8.29 -6.79 -9.93
CA SER A 46 9.21 -5.80 -10.48
C SER A 46 8.84 -5.23 -11.85
N THR A 47 9.12 -3.92 -11.99
CA THR A 47 9.72 -3.35 -13.19
C THR A 47 11.02 -2.57 -12.86
N GLY A 48 12.12 -3.28 -12.63
CA GLY A 48 13.52 -2.86 -12.79
C GLY A 48 14.14 -1.83 -11.84
N THR A 49 13.44 -0.79 -11.39
CA THR A 49 14.05 0.41 -10.76
C THR A 49 13.64 0.71 -9.33
N ASP A 50 12.63 0.02 -8.82
CA ASP A 50 11.87 0.55 -7.68
C ASP A 50 12.39 0.05 -6.32
N LEU A 51 13.33 -0.90 -6.30
CA LEU A 51 13.66 -1.68 -5.09
C LEU A 51 15.13 -1.64 -4.72
N ILE A 52 15.67 -0.43 -4.74
CA ILE A 52 17.03 -0.13 -4.27
C ILE A 52 16.94 0.26 -2.79
N ALA A 53 17.90 -0.20 -1.99
CA ALA A 53 18.00 0.16 -0.59
C ALA A 53 17.96 1.68 -0.40
N GLY A 54 17.17 2.14 0.58
CA GLY A 54 17.03 3.55 0.91
C GLY A 54 16.08 4.36 0.02
N ASN A 55 15.47 3.75 -1.01
CA ASN A 55 14.37 4.41 -1.72
C ASN A 55 13.08 4.36 -0.90
N LEU A 56 12.41 5.51 -0.82
CA LEU A 56 11.07 5.64 -0.28
C LEU A 56 10.06 5.07 -1.27
N GLN A 57 9.31 4.06 -0.81
CA GLN A 57 8.20 3.47 -1.53
C GLN A 57 6.90 4.19 -1.19
N VAL A 58 6.01 4.29 -2.17
CA VAL A 58 4.66 4.82 -2.06
C VAL A 58 3.65 3.77 -2.52
N SER A 59 2.44 3.83 -1.96
CA SER A 59 1.33 3.01 -2.44
C SER A 59 0.92 3.45 -3.84
N LEU A 60 0.59 2.49 -4.70
CA LEU A 60 0.05 2.79 -6.02
C LEU A 60 -1.21 3.67 -5.93
N ALA A 61 -1.30 4.66 -6.81
CA ALA A 61 -2.46 5.53 -6.94
C ALA A 61 -3.72 4.72 -7.26
N ALA A 62 -4.90 5.22 -6.87
CA ALA A 62 -6.17 4.56 -7.19
C ALA A 62 -6.42 4.55 -8.71
N GLU A 63 -7.00 3.47 -9.23
CA GLU A 63 -7.39 3.38 -10.63
C GLU A 63 -8.74 4.05 -10.84
N ALA A 64 -8.77 5.18 -11.53
CA ALA A 64 -9.96 6.01 -11.69
C ALA A 64 -11.16 5.24 -12.29
N ASN A 65 -10.90 4.29 -13.19
CA ASN A 65 -11.95 3.47 -13.80
C ASN A 65 -12.51 2.37 -12.88
N HIS A 66 -11.90 2.13 -11.71
CA HIS A 66 -12.33 1.15 -10.72
C HIS A 66 -12.99 1.81 -9.49
N GLN A 67 -13.19 3.14 -9.54
CA GLN A 67 -13.86 3.93 -8.52
C GLN A 67 -15.31 4.22 -8.90
N ASN A 68 -16.21 4.22 -7.93
CA ASN A 68 -17.63 4.55 -8.13
C ASN A 68 -18.30 3.70 -9.23
N ARG A 69 -18.09 2.39 -9.17
CA ARG A 69 -18.61 1.42 -10.14
C ARG A 69 -19.89 0.78 -9.63
N VAL A 70 -20.87 0.62 -10.51
CA VAL A 70 -22.10 -0.12 -10.18
C VAL A 70 -21.82 -1.61 -10.10
N ILE A 71 -22.62 -2.31 -9.30
CA ILE A 71 -22.66 -3.78 -9.31
C ILE A 71 -23.64 -4.28 -10.38
N ALA A 72 -23.33 -5.44 -10.98
CA ALA A 72 -24.10 -5.98 -12.10
C ALA A 72 -25.47 -6.56 -11.70
N ALA A 73 -25.60 -7.01 -10.45
CA ALA A 73 -26.79 -7.67 -9.95
C ALA A 73 -27.11 -7.30 -8.50
N ASN A 74 -28.37 -7.47 -8.09
CA ASN A 74 -28.75 -7.35 -6.69
C ASN A 74 -28.10 -8.46 -5.86
N VAL A 75 -27.61 -8.12 -4.67
CA VAL A 75 -26.88 -9.04 -3.80
C VAL A 75 -27.53 -9.07 -2.42
N ALA A 76 -27.90 -10.26 -1.97
CA ALA A 76 -28.48 -10.44 -0.63
C ALA A 76 -27.40 -10.33 0.47
N ALA A 77 -27.81 -9.97 1.68
CA ALA A 77 -26.96 -10.10 2.85
C ALA A 77 -26.55 -11.58 3.05
N GLY A 78 -25.33 -11.80 3.54
CA GLY A 78 -24.72 -13.11 3.74
C GLY A 78 -23.92 -13.63 2.54
N VAL A 79 -23.91 -12.91 1.42
CA VAL A 79 -23.11 -13.23 0.23
C VAL A 79 -21.71 -12.60 0.35
N SER A 80 -20.68 -13.30 -0.12
CA SER A 80 -19.26 -12.87 -0.05
C SER A 80 -18.63 -12.65 -1.44
N THR A 81 -19.47 -12.49 -2.46
CA THR A 81 -19.11 -12.41 -3.87
C THR A 81 -20.00 -11.41 -4.57
N ILE A 82 -19.45 -10.49 -5.34
CA ILE A 82 -20.21 -9.56 -6.20
C ILE A 82 -19.60 -9.49 -7.60
N GLU A 83 -20.41 -9.05 -8.56
CA GLU A 83 -19.96 -8.70 -9.91
C GLU A 83 -19.88 -7.17 -10.02
N VAL A 84 -18.71 -6.64 -10.39
CA VAL A 84 -18.44 -5.20 -10.50
C VAL A 84 -18.12 -4.85 -11.94
N THR A 85 -18.86 -3.90 -12.50
CA THR A 85 -18.56 -3.38 -13.85
C THR A 85 -17.33 -2.49 -13.80
N VAL A 86 -16.16 -3.07 -13.97
CA VAL A 86 -14.90 -2.32 -14.10
C VAL A 86 -14.88 -1.61 -15.46
N GLY A 87 -14.44 -0.35 -15.46
CA GLY A 87 -14.56 0.54 -16.62
C GLY A 87 -13.63 0.19 -17.79
N GLY A 88 -13.00 1.21 -18.37
CA GLY A 88 -12.14 1.03 -19.56
C GLY A 88 -10.75 0.44 -19.27
N THR A 89 -10.31 0.39 -18.01
CA THR A 89 -8.97 -0.09 -17.63
C THR A 89 -8.99 -1.59 -17.34
N GLN A 90 -7.89 -2.27 -17.66
CA GLN A 90 -7.65 -3.67 -17.30
C GLN A 90 -7.50 -3.81 -15.78
N VAL A 91 -8.02 -4.92 -15.25
CA VAL A 91 -7.72 -5.38 -13.88
C VAL A 91 -6.66 -6.47 -13.97
N ASP A 92 -5.48 -6.22 -13.42
CA ASP A 92 -4.38 -7.17 -13.42
C ASP A 92 -4.56 -8.25 -12.35
N ALA A 93 -4.02 -9.44 -12.59
CA ALA A 93 -4.14 -10.54 -11.63
C ALA A 93 -3.54 -10.15 -10.27
N ASN A 94 -4.31 -10.34 -9.20
CA ASN A 94 -3.94 -10.07 -7.79
C ASN A 94 -3.71 -8.59 -7.45
N GLU A 95 -4.15 -7.67 -8.30
CA GLU A 95 -4.01 -6.23 -8.09
C GLU A 95 -4.71 -5.75 -6.81
N TYR A 96 -5.86 -6.33 -6.49
CA TYR A 96 -6.68 -5.96 -5.33
C TYR A 96 -6.61 -6.96 -4.17
N ASP A 97 -5.73 -7.95 -4.23
CA ASP A 97 -5.59 -8.94 -3.15
C ASP A 97 -5.24 -8.27 -1.81
N GLU A 98 -5.98 -8.64 -0.77
CA GLU A 98 -5.92 -8.03 0.57
C GLU A 98 -6.13 -6.50 0.59
N GLY A 99 -6.64 -5.94 -0.51
CA GLY A 99 -7.16 -4.59 -0.60
C GLY A 99 -8.55 -4.47 0.01
N SER A 100 -9.25 -3.40 -0.35
CA SER A 100 -10.57 -3.10 0.17
C SER A 100 -11.59 -2.93 -0.95
N LEU A 101 -12.77 -3.48 -0.74
CA LEU A 101 -14.00 -3.14 -1.45
C LEU A 101 -14.78 -2.18 -0.56
N VAL A 102 -15.00 -0.95 -1.05
CA VAL A 102 -15.71 0.11 -0.32
C VAL A 102 -17.04 0.37 -1.01
N TRP A 103 -18.14 0.36 -0.27
CA TRP A 103 -19.44 0.78 -0.77
C TRP A 103 -19.58 2.28 -0.62
N ASN A 104 -19.59 3.01 -1.73
CA ASN A 104 -19.41 4.46 -1.72
C ASN A 104 -20.67 5.25 -2.10
N ASP A 105 -21.72 4.59 -2.62
CA ASP A 105 -23.04 5.20 -2.83
C ASP A 105 -24.15 4.14 -2.81
N ASN A 106 -25.33 4.54 -2.32
CA ASN A 106 -26.52 3.72 -2.04
C ASN A 106 -26.26 2.54 -1.08
N SER A 107 -27.31 2.04 -0.43
CA SER A 107 -27.18 0.91 0.51
C SER A 107 -26.40 -0.25 -0.11
N PRO A 108 -25.33 -0.78 0.50
CA PRO A 108 -24.88 -0.56 1.88
C PRO A 108 -23.73 0.46 2.05
N GLU A 109 -24.00 1.72 1.70
CA GLU A 109 -23.08 2.86 1.77
C GLU A 109 -22.28 2.93 3.09
N GLY A 110 -20.96 3.14 2.95
CA GLY A 110 -20.01 3.28 4.05
C GLY A 110 -19.48 1.96 4.62
N GLU A 111 -20.03 0.81 4.21
CA GLU A 111 -19.46 -0.48 4.56
C GLU A 111 -18.17 -0.76 3.75
N PHE A 112 -17.20 -1.41 4.39
CA PHE A 112 -15.95 -1.82 3.74
C PHE A 112 -15.63 -3.28 4.04
N TYR A 113 -15.04 -3.95 3.06
CA TYR A 113 -14.74 -5.37 3.09
C TYR A 113 -13.34 -5.64 2.55
N THR A 114 -12.65 -6.66 3.04
CA THR A 114 -11.34 -7.04 2.50
C THR A 114 -11.53 -7.92 1.27
N VAL A 115 -10.92 -7.53 0.15
CA VAL A 115 -10.90 -8.35 -1.07
C VAL A 115 -10.01 -9.57 -0.83
N THR A 116 -10.55 -10.76 -1.09
CA THR A 116 -9.84 -12.02 -0.94
C THR A 116 -9.32 -12.58 -2.26
N SER A 117 -10.01 -12.28 -3.36
CA SER A 117 -9.59 -12.56 -4.74
C SER A 117 -10.52 -11.85 -5.70
N HIS A 118 -10.10 -11.71 -6.95
CA HIS A 118 -10.91 -11.16 -8.02
C HIS A 118 -10.51 -11.75 -9.36
N ASP A 119 -11.41 -11.64 -10.34
CA ASP A 119 -11.07 -11.95 -11.73
C ASP A 119 -10.15 -10.88 -12.30
N ALA A 120 -9.23 -11.29 -13.18
CA ALA A 120 -8.49 -10.37 -14.04
C ALA A 120 -9.34 -10.08 -15.29
N SER A 121 -9.20 -8.87 -15.86
CA SER A 121 -9.92 -8.45 -17.06
C SER A 121 -8.99 -7.84 -18.09
N ALA A 122 -9.40 -7.84 -19.36
CA ALA A 122 -8.72 -7.07 -20.39
C ALA A 122 -9.33 -5.67 -20.48
N ALA A 123 -8.56 -4.70 -20.99
CA ALA A 123 -9.06 -3.35 -21.21
C ALA A 123 -10.32 -3.34 -22.09
N GLY A 124 -11.34 -2.60 -21.67
CA GLY A 124 -12.59 -2.48 -22.40
C GLY A 124 -13.59 -3.63 -22.23
N SER A 125 -13.46 -4.49 -21.20
CA SER A 125 -14.40 -5.60 -20.95
C SER A 125 -14.89 -5.70 -19.50
N GLU A 126 -16.22 -5.83 -19.40
CA GLU A 126 -17.10 -6.61 -18.51
C GLU A 126 -16.91 -6.65 -16.98
N ASP A 127 -18.00 -7.11 -16.35
CA ASP A 127 -18.11 -7.33 -14.92
C ASP A 127 -17.04 -8.33 -14.46
N ILE A 128 -16.28 -7.97 -13.42
CA ILE A 128 -15.38 -8.90 -12.74
C ILE A 128 -16.05 -9.46 -11.49
N THR A 129 -15.81 -10.74 -11.20
CA THR A 129 -16.16 -11.28 -9.89
C THR A 129 -15.16 -10.80 -8.86
N VAL A 130 -15.66 -10.23 -7.76
CA VAL A 130 -14.86 -9.85 -6.59
C VAL A 130 -15.34 -10.66 -5.40
N ASN A 131 -14.44 -11.47 -4.85
CA ASN A 131 -14.65 -12.20 -3.61
C ASN A 131 -14.10 -11.37 -2.45
N PHE A 132 -14.84 -11.31 -1.34
CA PHE A 132 -14.48 -10.49 -0.20
C PHE A 132 -14.89 -11.13 1.12
N SER A 133 -14.31 -10.63 2.22
CA SER A 133 -14.58 -11.09 3.57
C SER A 133 -14.63 -9.91 4.55
N PRO A 134 -15.50 -9.94 5.58
CA PRO A 134 -16.53 -10.95 5.82
C PRO A 134 -17.67 -10.91 4.79
N ALA A 135 -18.63 -11.83 4.87
CA ALA A 135 -19.82 -11.77 4.04
C ALA A 135 -20.62 -10.48 4.28
N LEU A 136 -21.32 -10.03 3.25
CA LEU A 136 -22.08 -8.79 3.20
C LEU A 136 -23.11 -8.73 4.33
N ARG A 137 -23.12 -7.64 5.11
CA ARG A 137 -24.08 -7.48 6.21
C ARG A 137 -25.42 -6.94 5.76
N THR A 138 -25.40 -6.06 4.78
CA THR A 138 -26.56 -5.33 4.29
C THR A 138 -26.72 -5.57 2.79
N ALA A 139 -27.92 -5.92 2.34
CA ALA A 139 -28.15 -6.21 0.93
C ALA A 139 -27.84 -5.00 0.03
N ALA A 140 -27.36 -5.28 -1.17
CA ALA A 140 -27.05 -4.31 -2.20
C ALA A 140 -27.96 -4.50 -3.42
N THR A 141 -28.10 -3.44 -4.20
CA THR A 141 -28.87 -3.45 -5.45
C THR A 141 -28.02 -2.95 -6.60
N THR A 142 -28.48 -3.05 -7.84
CA THR A 142 -27.77 -2.49 -9.00
C THR A 142 -27.61 -0.96 -8.97
N ALA A 143 -28.26 -0.26 -8.02
CA ALA A 143 -28.00 1.16 -7.76
C ALA A 143 -26.79 1.40 -6.84
N SER A 144 -26.34 0.37 -6.12
CA SER A 144 -25.20 0.43 -5.22
C SER A 144 -23.90 0.58 -6.00
N GLN A 145 -23.04 1.48 -5.53
CA GLN A 145 -21.75 1.77 -6.13
C GLN A 145 -20.62 1.39 -5.19
N VAL A 146 -19.55 0.88 -5.77
CA VAL A 146 -18.36 0.41 -5.07
C VAL A 146 -17.08 1.03 -5.64
N GLU A 147 -16.05 1.06 -4.80
CA GLU A 147 -14.68 1.37 -5.16
C GLU A 147 -13.77 0.22 -4.75
N LEU A 148 -12.86 -0.15 -5.66
CA LEU A 148 -11.79 -1.09 -5.38
C LEU A 148 -10.52 -0.33 -5.00
N VAL A 149 -10.02 -0.58 -3.79
CA VAL A 149 -8.85 0.08 -3.23
C VAL A 149 -7.74 -0.94 -3.06
N ARG A 150 -6.58 -0.70 -3.67
CA ARG A 150 -5.40 -1.58 -3.53
C ARG A 150 -4.88 -1.55 -2.09
N ASN A 151 -4.32 -2.67 -1.63
CA ASN A 151 -3.59 -2.66 -0.37
C ASN A 151 -2.34 -1.75 -0.52
N PRO A 152 -2.08 -0.80 0.39
CA PRO A 152 -0.92 0.10 0.27
C PRO A 152 0.45 -0.58 0.22
N TRP A 153 0.53 -1.85 0.61
CA TRP A 153 1.74 -2.68 0.58
C TRP A 153 1.68 -3.80 -0.46
N ASN A 154 0.68 -3.79 -1.36
CA ASN A 154 0.66 -4.66 -2.54
C ASN A 154 1.34 -3.94 -3.70
N ASN A 155 2.54 -4.37 -4.03
CA ASN A 155 3.37 -3.82 -5.09
C ASN A 155 3.56 -2.29 -5.03
N PRO A 156 4.01 -1.73 -3.88
CA PRO A 156 4.34 -0.32 -3.81
C PRO A 156 5.49 0.00 -4.78
N ALA A 157 5.54 1.25 -5.23
CA ALA A 157 6.51 1.72 -6.22
C ALA A 157 7.23 2.98 -5.74
N ILE A 158 8.25 3.42 -6.46
CA ILE A 158 8.87 4.73 -6.22
C ILE A 158 8.15 5.81 -7.01
N SER A 159 8.11 7.01 -6.46
CA SER A 159 7.47 8.16 -7.09
C SER A 159 8.10 9.46 -6.59
N GLN A 160 7.71 10.55 -7.24
CA GLN A 160 8.00 11.93 -6.88
C GLN A 160 6.72 12.77 -6.71
N LEU A 161 5.56 12.13 -6.56
CA LEU A 161 4.29 12.83 -6.35
C LEU A 161 4.03 13.01 -4.85
N ILE A 162 4.14 14.26 -4.39
CA ILE A 162 4.08 14.64 -2.97
C ILE A 162 2.75 14.33 -2.26
N THR A 163 1.69 14.09 -3.02
CA THR A 163 0.33 13.81 -2.54
C THR A 163 0.09 12.33 -2.28
N GLU A 164 1.01 11.46 -2.71
CA GLU A 164 0.87 10.02 -2.55
C GLU A 164 1.15 9.58 -1.11
N ARG A 165 0.69 8.36 -0.78
CA ARG A 165 0.87 7.80 0.54
C ARG A 165 2.17 6.99 0.58
N ALA A 166 3.08 7.34 1.47
CA ALA A 166 4.26 6.55 1.76
C ALA A 166 3.89 5.14 2.28
N ALA A 167 4.54 4.11 1.74
CA ALA A 167 4.40 2.71 2.11
C ALA A 167 5.54 2.24 3.04
N GLY A 168 6.73 2.84 2.91
CA GLY A 168 7.91 2.59 3.74
C GLY A 168 9.20 2.71 2.94
N VAL A 169 10.34 2.43 3.57
CA VAL A 169 11.67 2.47 2.94
C VAL A 169 12.18 1.05 2.74
N ALA A 170 12.73 0.78 1.56
CA ALA A 170 13.42 -0.48 1.28
C ALA A 170 14.71 -0.55 2.10
N VAL A 171 14.92 -1.65 2.82
CA VAL A 171 16.12 -1.82 3.69
C VAL A 171 17.29 -2.50 3.01
N GLN A 172 17.07 -3.07 1.83
CA GLN A 172 18.07 -3.72 0.99
C GLN A 172 17.69 -3.56 -0.48
N ASP A 173 18.60 -3.98 -1.36
CA ASP A 173 18.29 -4.21 -2.76
C ASP A 173 17.55 -5.54 -2.88
N TRP A 174 16.40 -5.55 -3.56
CA TRP A 174 15.58 -6.76 -3.66
C TRP A 174 15.83 -7.52 -4.95
N ASP A 175 15.67 -8.84 -4.90
CA ASP A 175 15.60 -9.63 -6.11
C ASP A 175 14.27 -9.37 -6.82
N VAL A 176 14.39 -8.89 -8.05
CA VAL A 176 13.31 -8.48 -8.92
C VAL A 176 12.98 -9.52 -9.99
N SER A 177 13.74 -10.61 -10.06
CA SER A 177 13.60 -11.64 -11.09
C SER A 177 12.28 -12.41 -11.00
N VAL A 178 11.64 -12.40 -9.82
CA VAL A 178 10.36 -13.03 -9.53
C VAL A 178 9.52 -12.16 -8.59
N ALA A 179 8.23 -12.45 -8.48
CA ALA A 179 7.40 -11.85 -7.44
C ALA A 179 7.88 -12.32 -6.06
N ASN A 180 8.26 -11.38 -5.22
CA ASN A 180 8.83 -11.63 -3.90
C ASN A 180 8.03 -10.91 -2.81
N PHE A 181 8.21 -11.38 -1.58
CA PHE A 181 7.61 -10.83 -0.38
C PHE A 181 8.67 -10.62 0.69
N GLY A 182 8.52 -9.56 1.45
CA GLY A 182 9.46 -9.17 2.51
C GLY A 182 8.97 -7.94 3.24
N TRP A 183 9.89 -7.06 3.65
CA TRP A 183 9.58 -6.01 4.64
C TRP A 183 10.04 -4.61 4.22
N LEU A 184 9.13 -3.65 4.34
CA LEU A 184 9.47 -2.22 4.27
C LEU A 184 9.57 -1.65 5.67
N LYS A 185 10.61 -0.85 5.93
CA LYS A 185 10.74 -0.13 7.19
C LYS A 185 9.79 1.06 7.19
N THR A 186 9.02 1.19 8.26
CA THR A 186 8.00 2.25 8.40
C THR A 186 8.19 3.11 9.64
N ARG A 187 8.99 2.64 10.61
CA ARG A 187 9.35 3.41 11.81
C ARG A 187 10.77 3.09 12.24
N GLY A 188 11.40 4.09 12.86
CA GLY A 188 12.78 4.02 13.31
C GLY A 188 13.75 4.65 12.32
N LEU A 189 15.04 4.50 12.60
CA LEU A 189 16.10 5.18 11.83
C LEU A 189 16.32 4.51 10.48
N ALA A 190 16.12 5.22 9.37
CA ALA A 190 16.37 4.70 8.02
C ALA A 190 17.41 5.56 7.30
N SER A 191 18.20 4.94 6.43
CA SER A 191 19.01 5.68 5.45
C SER A 191 18.15 5.85 4.22
N VAL A 192 17.95 7.09 3.75
CA VAL A 192 17.02 7.43 2.68
C VAL A 192 17.69 8.32 1.64
N LEU A 193 17.39 8.08 0.36
CA LEU A 193 17.87 8.93 -0.74
C LEU A 193 17.36 10.36 -0.58
N MET A 194 18.27 11.34 -0.65
CA MET A 194 17.94 12.74 -0.48
C MET A 194 17.90 13.50 -1.80
N ASP A 195 16.85 14.30 -1.97
CA ASP A 195 16.72 15.26 -3.06
C ASP A 195 16.29 16.61 -2.50
N SER A 196 17.23 17.27 -1.82
CA SER A 196 16.97 18.63 -1.37
C SER A 196 18.26 19.44 -1.21
N THR A 197 18.19 20.69 -1.62
CA THR A 197 19.22 21.70 -1.39
C THR A 197 18.77 22.65 -0.29
N GLY A 198 19.58 22.83 0.76
CA GLY A 198 19.28 23.76 1.87
C GLY A 198 18.57 23.15 3.08
N SER A 199 18.49 21.83 3.14
CA SER A 199 17.91 21.06 4.24
C SER A 199 18.90 20.92 5.40
N THR A 200 18.41 20.85 6.64
CA THR A 200 19.23 20.69 7.84
C THR A 200 18.58 19.74 8.84
N ILE A 201 19.33 19.37 9.86
CA ILE A 201 18.88 18.50 10.96
C ILE A 201 17.61 19.09 11.58
N GLY A 202 16.62 18.23 11.83
CA GLY A 202 15.37 18.59 12.47
C GLY A 202 14.27 19.08 11.51
N PHE A 203 14.57 19.28 10.23
CA PHE A 203 13.53 19.58 9.25
C PHE A 203 12.68 18.34 8.98
N ILE A 204 11.39 18.57 8.72
CA ILE A 204 10.43 17.52 8.43
C ILE A 204 10.61 17.08 6.97
N ALA A 205 10.67 15.78 6.76
CA ALA A 205 10.80 15.17 5.45
C ALA A 205 9.42 14.91 4.82
N THR A 206 9.34 15.06 3.50
CA THR A 206 8.22 14.64 2.65
C THR A 206 8.75 13.88 1.44
N ILE A 207 7.86 13.31 0.61
CA ILE A 207 8.22 12.70 -0.67
C ILE A 207 8.87 13.76 -1.55
N SER A 208 9.97 13.45 -2.25
CA SER A 208 10.58 14.42 -3.17
C SER A 208 9.62 14.79 -4.30
N ASN A 209 9.71 16.01 -4.82
CA ASN A 209 9.00 16.47 -6.02
C ASN A 209 9.88 16.48 -7.29
N ALA A 210 11.12 15.99 -7.22
CA ALA A 210 12.09 16.06 -8.31
C ALA A 210 12.86 14.74 -8.60
N THR A 211 12.88 13.79 -7.66
CA THR A 211 13.59 12.51 -7.81
C THR A 211 12.75 11.37 -7.25
N ASN A 212 12.45 10.38 -8.09
CA ASN A 212 11.67 9.22 -7.67
C ASN A 212 12.37 8.46 -6.53
N GLY A 213 11.62 8.15 -5.48
CA GLY A 213 12.11 7.38 -4.33
C GLY A 213 12.98 8.19 -3.37
N ALA A 214 13.23 9.47 -3.65
CA ALA A 214 13.94 10.36 -2.74
C ALA A 214 12.97 11.06 -1.77
N VAL A 215 13.53 11.62 -0.70
CA VAL A 215 12.83 12.53 0.21
C VAL A 215 13.35 13.96 0.08
N GLY A 216 12.41 14.90 0.21
CA GLY A 216 12.67 16.34 0.24
C GLY A 216 12.26 16.94 1.59
N VAL A 217 12.45 18.25 1.73
CA VAL A 217 11.91 19.02 2.87
C VAL A 217 10.46 19.36 2.60
N ILE A 218 9.62 19.22 3.62
CA ILE A 218 8.23 19.68 3.54
C ILE A 218 8.21 21.20 3.27
N ALA A 219 7.58 21.61 2.18
CA ALA A 219 7.28 23.00 1.94
C ALA A 219 6.06 23.44 2.77
N THR A 220 5.65 24.70 2.62
CA THR A 220 4.45 25.23 3.29
C THR A 220 3.17 24.92 2.50
N ILE A 221 3.08 23.75 1.83
CA ILE A 221 1.96 23.41 0.95
C ILE A 221 1.01 22.44 1.67
N ALA A 222 -0.30 22.64 1.51
CA ALA A 222 -1.34 21.93 2.25
C ALA A 222 -1.52 20.44 1.91
N GLN A 223 -0.69 19.85 1.04
CA GLN A 223 -0.90 18.50 0.49
C GLN A 223 0.30 17.56 0.67
N GLU A 224 1.41 18.03 1.23
CA GLU A 224 2.61 17.23 1.43
C GLU A 224 2.44 16.26 2.59
N VAL A 225 2.75 14.98 2.36
CA VAL A 225 2.70 13.96 3.40
C VAL A 225 4.02 13.95 4.18
N THR A 226 3.94 14.04 5.50
CA THR A 226 5.12 13.88 6.36
C THR A 226 5.56 12.40 6.38
N VAL A 227 6.83 12.15 6.07
CA VAL A 227 7.41 10.79 6.07
C VAL A 227 8.48 10.58 7.14
N GLY A 228 8.97 11.65 7.74
CA GLY A 228 9.97 11.58 8.81
C GLY A 228 10.54 12.95 9.18
N GLN A 229 11.68 12.92 9.85
CA GLN A 229 12.46 14.09 10.23
C GLN A 229 13.94 13.76 10.04
N PHE A 230 14.73 14.72 9.56
CA PHE A 230 16.16 14.50 9.35
C PHE A 230 16.93 14.47 10.67
N LEU A 231 17.76 13.45 10.87
CA LEU A 231 18.71 13.35 11.98
C LEU A 231 20.13 13.69 11.56
N GLY A 232 20.49 13.43 10.29
CA GLY A 232 21.76 13.76 9.68
C GLY A 232 21.70 15.08 8.89
N THR A 233 22.85 15.64 8.55
CA THR A 233 22.90 16.74 7.58
C THR A 233 22.63 16.17 6.18
N PRO A 234 21.50 16.51 5.55
CA PRO A 234 21.14 15.94 4.25
C PRO A 234 22.05 16.47 3.14
N ILE A 235 22.49 15.57 2.27
CA ILE A 235 23.33 15.86 1.11
C ILE A 235 22.57 15.37 -0.14
N ASN A 236 22.39 16.26 -1.12
CA ASN A 236 21.67 15.95 -2.34
C ASN A 236 22.34 14.81 -3.13
N GLY A 237 21.54 13.83 -3.56
CA GLY A 237 22.02 12.65 -4.30
C GLY A 237 22.68 11.57 -3.43
N GLU A 238 22.69 11.76 -2.10
CA GLU A 238 23.27 10.82 -1.15
C GLU A 238 22.21 10.25 -0.19
N PHE A 239 22.54 9.11 0.43
CA PHE A 239 21.69 8.49 1.44
C PHE A 239 21.98 9.04 2.84
N ASN A 240 20.95 9.54 3.52
CA ASN A 240 21.09 10.19 4.83
C ASN A 240 20.02 9.70 5.82
N THR A 241 20.23 9.98 7.12
CA THR A 241 19.33 9.57 8.22
C THR A 241 18.33 10.64 8.64
#